data_AF-A0A821ZU78-F1
#
_entry.id   AF-A0A821ZU78-F1
#
_cell.length_a   1.000
_cell.length_b   1.000
_cell.length_c   1.000
_cell.angle_alpha   90.00
_cell.angle_beta   90.00
_cell.angle_gamma   90.00
#
_symmetry.space_group_name_H-M   'P 1'
#
loop_
_entity.id
_entity.type
_entity.pdbx_description
1 polymer ?
#
loop_
_entity_poly.entity_id
_entity_poly.type
_entity_poly.pdbx_seq_one_letter_code
_entity_poly.pdbx_strand_id
1 'polypeptide(L)'
;MQHSCSHTCQHVDETNVGHWNLYTKIDKYNLQCYNEKHDDSGKDVFRAWEEQLDRSKVVESDDEQELLFSIPFNGAVKITGLCVIGENDPSHANTVKLWSNLPELRFDNTRGKAHQEISLTYDPSGTLAYQVNPSHFSRVTHLSLYFPSNFGDETTRIYYIGLRGEYLGEVKSKVVITTYEARPQLKDHKVDDFLTGNREIQ
;
A
#
# COMPACT_ATOMS: atom_id res chain seq x y z
N MET A 1 19.53 -23.53 -54.15
CA MET A 1 19.86 -22.48 -53.17
C MET A 1 18.54 -21.97 -52.60
N GLN A 2 18.09 -22.54 -51.48
CA GLN A 2 16.88 -22.09 -50.79
C GLN A 2 17.28 -21.81 -49.35
N HIS A 3 17.15 -20.54 -48.98
CA HIS A 3 17.52 -19.98 -47.70
C HIS A 3 16.37 -20.25 -46.73
N SER A 4 16.58 -21.17 -45.79
CA SER A 4 15.69 -21.35 -44.64
C SER A 4 16.09 -20.37 -43.55
N CYS A 5 15.48 -19.19 -43.55
CA CYS A 5 15.61 -18.23 -42.46
C CYS A 5 14.73 -18.68 -41.29
N SER A 6 15.37 -19.17 -40.22
CA SER A 6 14.78 -19.34 -38.90
C SER A 6 14.38 -17.97 -38.34
N HIS A 7 13.10 -17.62 -38.45
CA HIS A 7 12.54 -16.55 -37.63
C HIS A 7 12.14 -17.15 -36.28
N THR A 8 13.06 -17.06 -35.32
CA THR A 8 12.73 -17.09 -33.89
C THR A 8 11.87 -15.86 -33.61
N CYS A 9 10.56 -15.98 -33.78
CA CYS A 9 9.63 -15.01 -33.21
C CYS A 9 9.73 -15.15 -31.70
N GLN A 10 10.48 -14.25 -31.06
CA GLN A 10 10.33 -13.99 -29.63
C GLN A 10 8.89 -13.49 -29.45
N HIS A 11 8.00 -14.39 -29.02
CA HIS A 11 6.78 -13.98 -28.35
C HIS A 11 7.22 -13.15 -27.15
N VAL A 12 7.13 -11.83 -27.28
CA VAL A 12 6.95 -10.96 -26.12
C VAL A 12 5.68 -11.47 -25.46
N ASP A 13 5.81 -11.96 -24.23
CA ASP A 13 4.74 -12.57 -23.46
C ASP A 13 3.60 -11.55 -23.25
N GLU A 14 2.65 -11.49 -24.19
CA GLU A 14 1.44 -10.64 -24.16
C GLU A 14 0.57 -10.90 -22.91
N THR A 15 0.87 -11.95 -22.15
CA THR A 15 0.21 -12.30 -20.88
C THR A 15 0.61 -11.44 -19.68
N ASN A 16 1.64 -10.58 -19.76
CA ASN A 16 2.01 -9.72 -18.64
C ASN A 16 1.31 -8.35 -18.61
N VAL A 17 0.94 -7.77 -19.75
CA VAL A 17 0.45 -6.38 -19.83
C VAL A 17 -0.93 -6.21 -19.18
N GLY A 18 -1.79 -7.24 -19.28
CA GLY A 18 -3.16 -7.19 -18.74
C GLY A 18 -3.26 -7.20 -17.21
N HIS A 19 -2.16 -7.43 -16.49
CA HIS A 19 -2.18 -7.61 -15.03
C HIS A 19 -1.65 -6.40 -14.24
N TRP A 20 -1.06 -5.39 -14.89
CA TRP A 20 -0.48 -4.18 -14.27
C TRP A 20 -1.43 -2.97 -14.32
N ASN A 21 -2.69 -3.18 -13.99
CA ASN A 21 -3.75 -2.19 -14.13
C ASN A 21 -4.24 -1.62 -12.78
N LEU A 22 -3.68 -2.08 -11.66
CA LEU A 22 -4.12 -1.67 -10.32
C LEU A 22 -3.91 -0.18 -10.05
N TYR A 23 -2.99 0.48 -10.79
CA TYR A 23 -2.79 1.93 -10.70
C TYR A 23 -4.07 2.73 -10.98
N THR A 24 -5.00 2.20 -11.80
CA THR A 24 -6.30 2.83 -12.10
C THR A 24 -7.27 2.80 -10.92
N LYS A 25 -7.01 1.95 -9.94
CA LYS A 25 -7.86 1.76 -8.74
C LYS A 25 -7.26 2.43 -7.50
N ILE A 26 -6.07 3.01 -7.62
CA ILE A 26 -5.46 3.81 -6.56
C ILE A 26 -6.21 5.13 -6.46
N ASP A 27 -6.54 5.52 -5.24
CA ASP A 27 -7.09 6.84 -4.97
C ASP A 27 -5.96 7.86 -4.82
N LYS A 28 -5.56 8.47 -5.95
CA LYS A 28 -4.45 9.44 -6.00
C LYS A 28 -4.71 10.70 -5.15
N TYR A 29 -5.97 11.00 -4.80
CA TYR A 29 -6.30 12.17 -4.01
C TYR A 29 -5.96 11.98 -2.52
N ASN A 30 -6.16 10.77 -1.99
CA ASN A 30 -5.83 10.42 -0.61
C ASN A 30 -4.49 9.69 -0.49
N LEU A 31 -3.78 9.47 -1.60
CA LEU A 31 -2.43 8.92 -1.58
C LEU A 31 -1.50 9.88 -0.87
N GLN A 32 -0.72 9.36 0.08
CA GLN A 32 0.26 10.13 0.81
C GLN A 32 1.64 9.51 0.60
N CYS A 33 2.61 10.35 0.28
CA CYS A 33 4.02 9.99 0.31
C CYS A 33 4.70 10.82 1.40
N TYR A 34 5.50 10.15 2.22
CA TYR A 34 6.22 10.75 3.32
C TYR A 34 7.72 10.75 2.99
N ASN A 35 8.40 11.83 3.37
CA ASN A 35 9.80 12.11 3.09
C ASN A 35 10.14 12.30 1.60
N GLU A 36 9.17 12.76 0.80
CA GLU A 36 9.41 13.20 -0.58
C GLU A 36 9.93 14.65 -0.61
N LYS A 37 10.90 14.92 -1.48
CA LYS A 37 11.50 16.24 -1.69
C LYS A 37 10.57 17.24 -2.36
N HIS A 38 9.81 16.74 -3.34
CA HIS A 38 8.83 17.51 -4.07
C HIS A 38 7.44 17.04 -3.66
N ASP A 39 6.65 17.98 -3.15
CA ASP A 39 5.26 17.73 -2.76
C ASP A 39 4.52 17.08 -3.92
N ASP A 40 3.87 15.96 -3.63
CA ASP A 40 3.01 15.26 -4.59
C ASP A 40 3.77 14.62 -5.77
N SER A 41 5.08 14.40 -5.63
CA SER A 41 5.87 13.62 -6.60
C SER A 41 5.57 12.12 -6.49
N GLY A 42 5.22 11.64 -5.30
CA GLY A 42 4.86 10.25 -5.04
C GLY A 42 3.60 9.75 -5.74
N LYS A 43 2.67 10.61 -6.19
CA LYS A 43 1.51 10.16 -6.99
C LYS A 43 1.84 9.89 -8.46
N ASP A 44 2.88 10.55 -8.98
CA ASP A 44 3.24 10.55 -10.39
C ASP A 44 4.02 9.29 -10.80
N VAL A 45 4.58 8.56 -9.82
CA VAL A 45 5.26 7.28 -10.05
C VAL A 45 4.28 6.12 -10.29
N PHE A 46 3.00 6.27 -9.90
CA PHE A 46 1.95 5.30 -10.17
C PHE A 46 1.26 5.62 -11.51
N ARG A 47 1.70 4.95 -12.57
CA ARG A 47 1.20 5.16 -13.95
C ARG A 47 1.03 3.85 -14.70
N ALA A 48 0.68 3.94 -15.99
CA ALA A 48 0.52 2.78 -16.83
C ALA A 48 1.87 2.06 -17.05
N TRP A 49 1.81 0.75 -17.22
CA TRP A 49 2.98 -0.08 -17.55
C TRP A 49 3.71 0.38 -18.82
N GLU A 50 2.98 0.94 -19.79
CA GLU A 50 3.54 1.47 -21.04
C GLU A 50 4.44 2.69 -20.80
N GLU A 51 4.20 3.44 -19.73
CA GLU A 51 4.95 4.64 -19.36
C GLU A 51 6.06 4.33 -18.35
N GLN A 52 6.33 3.06 -18.04
CA GLN A 52 7.30 2.67 -17.00
C GLN A 52 8.73 3.18 -17.25
N LEU A 53 9.11 3.35 -18.54
CA LEU A 53 10.42 3.86 -18.96
C LEU A 53 10.46 5.38 -19.06
N ASP A 54 9.34 6.06 -18.85
CA ASP A 54 9.30 7.51 -18.81
C ASP A 54 10.03 8.01 -17.55
N ARG A 55 11.11 8.78 -17.74
CA ARG A 55 11.93 9.33 -16.66
C ARG A 55 11.58 10.78 -16.34
N SER A 56 10.51 11.32 -16.91
CA SER A 56 10.11 12.71 -16.67
C SER A 56 9.49 12.90 -15.28
N LYS A 57 9.01 11.80 -14.68
CA LYS A 57 8.42 11.74 -13.34
C LYS A 57 9.29 10.93 -12.40
N VAL A 58 9.74 11.55 -11.33
CA VAL A 58 10.61 10.94 -10.30
C VAL A 58 10.16 11.41 -8.92
N VAL A 59 10.16 10.48 -7.97
CA VAL A 59 10.12 10.81 -6.54
C VAL A 59 11.53 10.65 -5.99
N GLU A 60 12.03 11.70 -5.35
CA GLU A 60 13.31 11.73 -4.65
C GLU A 60 13.02 12.00 -3.17
N SER A 61 13.78 11.38 -2.28
CA SER A 61 13.70 11.68 -0.86
C SER A 61 14.39 13.00 -0.49
N ASP A 62 13.87 13.71 0.52
CA ASP A 62 14.33 15.07 0.84
C ASP A 62 15.67 15.11 1.59
N ASP A 63 15.78 14.33 2.67
CA ASP A 63 16.93 14.38 3.60
C ASP A 63 17.60 13.00 3.76
N GLU A 64 16.81 11.98 4.08
CA GLU A 64 17.27 10.61 4.28
C GLU A 64 16.84 9.69 3.12
N GLN A 65 17.50 8.54 2.98
CA GLN A 65 17.15 7.49 2.01
C GLN A 65 15.77 6.84 2.22
N GLU A 66 15.08 7.17 3.31
CA GLU A 66 13.80 6.53 3.66
C GLU A 66 12.63 7.12 2.86
N LEU A 67 11.77 6.28 2.30
CA LEU A 67 10.52 6.72 1.66
C LEU A 67 9.36 5.85 2.12
N LEU A 68 8.20 6.47 2.38
CA LEU A 68 7.01 5.77 2.82
C LEU A 68 5.79 6.21 2.01
N PHE A 69 5.13 5.26 1.36
CA PHE A 69 3.91 5.47 0.59
C PHE A 69 2.74 4.84 1.32
N SER A 70 1.68 5.64 1.54
CA SER A 70 0.37 5.17 1.98
C SER A 70 -0.60 5.27 0.81
N ILE A 71 -1.00 4.11 0.29
CA ILE A 71 -1.72 3.96 -0.97
C ILE A 71 -3.12 3.42 -0.68
N PRO A 72 -4.14 4.29 -0.59
CA PRO A 72 -5.53 3.85 -0.53
C PRO A 72 -6.01 3.38 -1.91
N PHE A 73 -6.84 2.33 -1.92
CA PHE A 73 -7.54 1.86 -3.12
C PHE A 73 -9.04 2.17 -3.03
N ASN A 74 -9.65 2.46 -4.18
CA ASN A 74 -11.09 2.67 -4.33
C ASN A 74 -11.93 1.37 -4.22
N GLY A 75 -11.32 0.27 -3.78
CA GLY A 75 -11.97 -1.02 -3.58
C GLY A 75 -11.00 -2.08 -3.09
N ALA A 76 -11.45 -3.33 -3.01
CA ALA A 76 -10.60 -4.43 -2.62
C ALA A 76 -9.79 -4.89 -3.83
N VAL A 77 -8.48 -4.98 -3.68
CA VAL A 77 -7.57 -5.55 -4.67
C VAL A 77 -6.82 -6.74 -4.11
N LYS A 78 -6.52 -7.70 -4.97
CA LYS A 78 -5.58 -8.78 -4.71
C LYS A 78 -4.27 -8.43 -5.40
N ILE A 79 -3.18 -8.34 -4.66
CA ILE A 79 -1.86 -8.04 -5.21
C ILE A 79 -1.08 -9.35 -5.34
N THR A 80 -0.52 -9.59 -6.52
CA THR A 80 0.29 -10.78 -6.83
C THR A 80 1.71 -10.43 -7.25
N GLY A 81 1.97 -9.17 -7.62
CA GLY A 81 3.31 -8.72 -7.94
C GLY A 81 3.52 -7.23 -7.75
N LEU A 82 4.79 -6.87 -7.61
CA LEU A 82 5.29 -5.51 -7.44
C LEU A 82 6.45 -5.31 -8.42
N CYS A 83 6.49 -4.18 -9.11
CA CYS A 83 7.61 -3.74 -9.91
C CYS A 83 8.03 -2.36 -9.42
N VAL A 84 9.33 -2.16 -9.23
CA VAL A 84 9.90 -0.89 -8.82
C VAL A 84 11.07 -0.58 -9.75
N ILE A 85 11.02 0.58 -10.39
CA ILE A 85 12.08 1.06 -11.27
C ILE A 85 12.64 2.32 -10.64
N GLY A 86 13.95 2.34 -10.41
CA GLY A 86 14.67 3.55 -10.04
C GLY A 86 15.85 3.76 -10.98
N GLU A 87 16.78 4.60 -10.56
CA GLU A 87 17.95 4.93 -11.38
C GLU A 87 18.97 3.78 -11.43
N ASN A 88 19.82 3.76 -12.46
CA ASN A 88 20.98 2.87 -12.53
C ASN A 88 22.16 3.38 -11.69
N ASP A 89 21.87 3.96 -10.53
CA ASP A 89 22.82 4.59 -9.62
C ASP A 89 22.54 4.14 -8.17
N PRO A 90 23.47 4.34 -7.23
CA PRO A 90 23.30 3.91 -5.83
C PRO A 90 22.04 4.46 -5.13
N SER A 91 21.42 5.52 -5.67
CA SER A 91 20.13 6.07 -5.24
C SER A 91 18.94 5.11 -5.43
N HIS A 92 19.11 3.98 -6.11
CA HIS A 92 18.05 2.98 -6.24
C HIS A 92 17.73 2.34 -4.89
N ALA A 93 16.44 2.14 -4.59
CA ALA A 93 16.04 1.45 -3.38
C ALA A 93 16.51 -0.01 -3.40
N ASN A 94 17.10 -0.50 -2.31
CA ASN A 94 17.60 -1.87 -2.21
C ASN A 94 16.59 -2.83 -1.57
N THR A 95 15.65 -2.31 -0.79
CA THR A 95 14.69 -3.10 -0.03
C THR A 95 13.36 -2.38 -0.03
N VAL A 96 12.28 -3.14 -0.12
CA VAL A 96 10.93 -2.65 0.10
C VAL A 96 10.20 -3.55 1.09
N LYS A 97 9.52 -2.92 2.05
CA LYS A 97 8.65 -3.57 3.01
C LYS A 97 7.21 -3.23 2.70
N LEU A 98 6.35 -4.24 2.74
CA LEU A 98 4.95 -4.14 2.38
C LEU A 98 4.06 -4.45 3.58
N TRP A 99 3.02 -3.63 3.77
CA TRP A 99 1.92 -3.89 4.70
C TRP A 99 0.58 -3.77 3.98
N SER A 100 -0.34 -4.69 4.30
CA SER A 100 -1.72 -4.62 3.85
C SER A 100 -2.63 -4.11 4.97
N ASN A 101 -3.61 -3.28 4.60
CA ASN A 101 -4.69 -2.75 5.43
C ASN A 101 -4.23 -1.97 6.68
N LEU A 102 -3.18 -1.16 6.53
CA LEU A 102 -2.64 -0.32 7.61
C LEU A 102 -2.56 1.16 7.16
N PRO A 103 -3.69 1.91 7.23
CA PRO A 103 -3.78 3.26 6.65
C PRO A 103 -2.88 4.30 7.35
N GLU A 104 -2.59 4.12 8.64
CA GLU A 104 -1.81 5.08 9.45
C GLU A 104 -0.39 4.58 9.76
N LEU A 105 0.24 3.86 8.80
CA LEU A 105 1.64 3.49 8.96
C LEU A 105 2.50 4.76 8.95
N ARG A 106 3.32 4.93 9.99
CA ARG A 106 4.33 5.98 10.15
C ARG A 106 5.70 5.35 10.32
N PHE A 107 6.77 6.11 10.10
CA PHE A 107 8.16 5.65 10.28
C PHE A 107 8.44 5.01 11.65
N ASP A 108 7.76 5.44 12.72
CA ASP A 108 7.93 4.82 14.04
C ASP A 108 7.43 3.36 14.06
N ASN A 109 6.34 3.09 13.32
CA ASN A 109 5.68 1.80 13.22
C ASN A 109 6.30 0.88 12.15
N THR A 110 7.13 1.40 11.23
CA THR A 110 7.78 0.59 10.16
C THR A 110 8.84 -0.38 10.71
N ARG A 111 9.28 -0.17 11.96
CA ARG A 111 10.15 -1.10 12.70
C ARG A 111 9.46 -2.40 13.10
N GLY A 112 8.13 -2.45 13.00
CA GLY A 112 7.35 -3.65 13.25
C GLY A 112 7.54 -4.75 12.20
N LYS A 113 6.85 -5.88 12.38
CA LYS A 113 6.90 -6.99 11.42
C LYS A 113 6.16 -6.59 10.13
N ALA A 114 6.90 -6.49 9.04
CA ALA A 114 6.33 -6.38 7.69
C ALA A 114 5.60 -7.68 7.30
N HIS A 115 4.55 -7.56 6.49
CA HIS A 115 3.88 -8.74 5.94
C HIS A 115 4.77 -9.44 4.92
N GLN A 116 5.51 -8.66 4.13
CA GLN A 116 6.52 -9.15 3.22
C GLN A 116 7.63 -8.11 3.07
N GLU A 117 8.87 -8.59 3.00
CA GLU A 117 10.06 -7.81 2.70
C GLU A 117 10.68 -8.38 1.42
N ILE A 118 11.03 -7.50 0.49
CA ILE A 118 11.57 -7.86 -0.82
C ILE A 118 12.88 -7.10 -1.01
N SER A 119 13.95 -7.83 -1.31
CA SER A 119 15.21 -7.25 -1.74
C SER A 119 15.12 -6.89 -3.22
N LEU A 120 15.23 -5.60 -3.49
CA LEU A 120 15.25 -5.03 -4.82
C LEU A 120 16.66 -5.15 -5.42
N THR A 121 16.73 -5.13 -6.73
CA THR A 121 17.98 -5.20 -7.52
C THR A 121 17.90 -4.17 -8.62
N TYR A 122 19.05 -3.64 -9.05
CA TYR A 122 19.12 -2.70 -10.16
C TYR A 122 18.39 -3.23 -11.39
N ASP A 123 17.28 -2.58 -11.73
CA ASP A 123 16.50 -2.89 -12.92
C ASP A 123 16.05 -1.59 -13.62
N PRO A 124 16.97 -0.87 -14.28
CA PRO A 124 16.64 0.34 -15.03
C PRO A 124 15.76 0.07 -16.26
N SER A 125 15.62 -1.20 -16.64
CA SER A 125 14.83 -1.66 -17.79
C SER A 125 13.38 -2.05 -17.44
N GLY A 126 13.01 -2.07 -16.16
CA GLY A 126 11.65 -2.43 -15.72
C GLY A 126 11.21 -3.85 -16.05
N THR A 127 12.16 -4.76 -16.28
CA THR A 127 11.84 -6.14 -16.66
C THR A 127 11.57 -7.02 -15.44
N LEU A 128 11.98 -6.58 -14.25
CA LEU A 128 11.89 -7.37 -13.03
C LEU A 128 10.59 -7.10 -12.28
N ALA A 129 9.82 -8.19 -12.14
CA ALA A 129 8.61 -8.21 -11.34
C ALA A 129 8.79 -9.14 -10.14
N TYR A 130 8.64 -8.59 -8.94
CA TYR A 130 8.71 -9.34 -7.71
C TYR A 130 7.36 -9.97 -7.39
N GLN A 131 7.39 -11.24 -7.00
CA GLN A 131 6.18 -11.95 -6.59
C GLN A 131 5.79 -11.56 -5.16
N VAL A 132 4.54 -11.13 -5.00
CA VAL A 132 3.95 -10.80 -3.70
C VAL A 132 3.12 -11.99 -3.24
N ASN A 133 3.25 -12.39 -1.98
CA ASN A 133 2.54 -13.55 -1.43
C ASN A 133 1.04 -13.24 -1.32
N PRO A 134 0.18 -13.83 -2.16
CA PRO A 134 -1.24 -13.50 -2.18
C PRO A 134 -1.96 -13.86 -0.87
N SER A 135 -1.35 -14.66 0.02
CA SER A 135 -1.95 -15.03 1.31
C SER A 135 -2.14 -13.80 2.21
N HIS A 136 -1.18 -12.88 2.21
CA HIS A 136 -1.22 -11.64 2.99
C HIS A 136 -1.82 -10.46 2.21
N PHE A 137 -1.87 -10.57 0.88
CA PHE A 137 -2.30 -9.50 -0.02
C PHE A 137 -3.50 -9.93 -0.90
N SER A 138 -4.34 -10.84 -0.39
CA SER A 138 -5.53 -11.33 -1.10
C SER A 138 -6.65 -10.30 -1.15
N ARG A 139 -6.81 -9.48 -0.11
CA ARG A 139 -7.86 -8.46 0.00
C ARG A 139 -7.30 -7.20 0.66
N VAL A 140 -6.73 -6.34 -0.16
CA VAL A 140 -6.06 -5.10 0.24
C VAL A 140 -6.95 -3.92 -0.11
N THR A 141 -7.17 -3.05 0.85
CA THR A 141 -7.87 -1.75 0.69
C THR A 141 -6.93 -0.58 0.85
N HIS A 142 -5.87 -0.76 1.64
CA HIS A 142 -4.79 0.18 1.84
C HIS A 142 -3.48 -0.60 1.76
N LEU A 143 -2.53 -0.12 0.96
CA LEU A 143 -1.20 -0.69 0.86
C LEU A 143 -0.19 0.34 1.36
N SER A 144 0.70 -0.09 2.24
CA SER A 144 1.84 0.73 2.64
C SER A 144 3.11 0.14 2.08
N LEU A 145 3.89 0.96 1.38
CA LEU A 145 5.21 0.61 0.86
C LEU A 145 6.25 1.46 1.58
N TYR A 146 7.22 0.81 2.20
CA TYR A 146 8.32 1.49 2.88
C TYR A 146 9.65 1.05 2.28
N PHE A 147 10.47 2.02 1.93
CA PHE A 147 11.81 1.85 1.42
C PHE A 147 12.79 2.34 2.50
N PRO A 148 13.35 1.45 3.33
CA PRO A 148 14.24 1.83 4.42
C PRO A 148 15.64 2.26 3.95
N SER A 149 16.09 1.76 2.80
CA SER A 149 17.46 1.98 2.36
C SER A 149 17.65 1.79 0.85
N ASN A 150 18.74 2.38 0.35
CA ASN A 150 19.21 2.33 -1.03
C ASN A 150 20.58 1.65 -1.12
N PHE A 151 21.17 1.56 -2.31
CA PHE A 151 22.44 0.86 -2.51
C PHE A 151 23.70 1.62 -2.04
N GLY A 152 23.57 2.81 -1.44
CA GLY A 152 24.68 3.54 -0.82
C GLY A 152 24.71 5.05 -1.11
N ASP A 153 23.59 5.64 -1.53
CA ASP A 153 23.44 7.08 -1.74
C ASP A 153 22.77 7.76 -0.54
N GLU A 154 22.81 9.09 -0.48
CA GLU A 154 22.15 9.86 0.57
C GLU A 154 20.63 9.90 0.36
N THR A 155 20.19 9.92 -0.91
CA THR A 155 18.77 10.01 -1.27
C THR A 155 18.31 8.83 -2.10
N THR A 156 17.02 8.51 -2.01
CA THR A 156 16.40 7.43 -2.79
C THR A 156 15.59 8.00 -3.94
N ARG A 157 15.82 7.49 -5.15
CA ARG A 157 15.11 7.89 -6.38
C ARG A 157 14.32 6.73 -6.97
N ILE A 158 13.03 6.95 -7.16
CA ILE A 158 12.13 5.99 -7.78
C ILE A 158 11.42 6.67 -8.96
N TYR A 159 11.48 6.03 -10.13
CA TYR A 159 10.81 6.53 -11.33
C TYR A 159 9.42 5.94 -11.49
N TYR A 160 9.25 4.65 -11.17
CA TYR A 160 8.00 3.95 -11.43
C TYR A 160 7.72 2.89 -10.37
N ILE A 161 6.46 2.80 -9.95
CA ILE A 161 5.95 1.71 -9.10
C ILE A 161 4.75 1.07 -9.80
N GLY A 162 4.94 -0.17 -10.23
CA GLY A 162 3.91 -1.01 -10.82
C GLY A 162 3.32 -1.96 -9.79
N LEU A 163 1.99 -2.10 -9.79
CA LEU A 163 1.29 -3.11 -8.99
C LEU A 163 0.56 -4.09 -9.90
N ARG A 164 0.86 -5.37 -9.74
CA ARG A 164 0.24 -6.47 -10.47
C ARG A 164 -0.82 -7.15 -9.61
N GLY A 165 -2.00 -7.38 -10.17
CA GLY A 165 -3.03 -8.13 -9.46
C GLY A 165 -4.42 -8.07 -10.08
N GLU A 166 -5.44 -8.31 -9.26
CA GLU A 166 -6.84 -8.39 -9.65
C GLU A 166 -7.71 -7.48 -8.78
N TYR A 167 -8.66 -6.79 -9.40
CA TYR A 167 -9.67 -6.02 -8.68
C TYR A 167 -10.82 -6.94 -8.24
N LEU A 168 -11.06 -7.01 -6.93
CA LEU A 168 -12.07 -7.89 -6.34
C LEU A 168 -13.45 -7.24 -6.17
N GLY A 169 -13.57 -5.94 -6.47
CA GLY A 169 -14.82 -5.19 -6.33
C GLY A 169 -14.78 -4.12 -5.25
N GLU A 170 -15.82 -3.29 -5.23
CA GLU A 170 -15.96 -2.19 -4.28
C GLU A 170 -16.10 -2.73 -2.85
N VAL A 171 -15.28 -2.21 -1.93
CA VAL A 171 -15.52 -2.47 -0.51
C VAL A 171 -16.64 -1.53 -0.09
N LYS A 172 -17.86 -2.05 0.02
CA LYS A 172 -18.93 -1.34 0.70
C LYS A 172 -18.51 -1.18 2.16
N SER A 173 -17.98 -0.01 2.50
CA SER A 173 -17.77 0.42 3.88
C SER A 173 -19.14 0.41 4.56
N LYS A 174 -19.49 -0.72 5.22
CA LYS A 174 -20.62 -0.71 6.15
C LYS A 174 -20.17 0.19 7.29
N VAL A 175 -20.59 1.45 7.25
CA VAL A 175 -20.59 2.34 8.41
C VAL A 175 -21.37 1.59 9.48
N VAL A 176 -20.66 0.91 10.38
CA VAL A 176 -21.25 0.41 11.62
C VAL A 176 -21.46 1.65 12.46
N ILE A 177 -22.65 2.22 12.36
CA ILE A 177 -23.16 3.13 13.38
C ILE A 177 -23.35 2.23 14.60
N THR A 178 -22.32 2.14 15.45
CA THR A 178 -22.49 1.60 16.79
C THR A 178 -23.29 2.64 17.57
N THR A 179 -24.62 2.60 17.42
CA THR A 179 -25.51 3.21 18.40
C THR A 179 -25.26 2.46 19.69
N TYR A 180 -24.41 3.01 20.54
CA TYR A 180 -24.30 2.56 21.92
C TYR A 180 -25.64 2.93 22.56
N GLU A 181 -26.57 1.97 22.62
CA GLU A 181 -27.76 2.09 23.46
C GLU A 181 -27.28 2.28 24.89
N ALA A 182 -27.12 3.54 25.33
CA ALA A 182 -26.98 3.85 26.74
C ALA A 182 -28.32 3.50 27.41
N ARG A 183 -28.45 2.26 27.87
CA ARG A 183 -29.51 1.87 28.80
C ARG A 183 -29.06 2.28 30.20
N PRO A 184 -29.64 3.32 30.82
CA PRO A 184 -29.40 3.57 32.24
C PRO A 184 -29.89 2.36 33.05
N GLN A 185 -28.96 1.64 33.69
CA GLN A 185 -29.31 0.61 34.68
C GLN A 185 -29.81 1.30 35.95
N LEU A 186 -31.13 1.35 36.11
CA LEU A 186 -31.83 1.93 37.27
C LEU A 186 -31.83 1.02 38.52
N LYS A 187 -30.76 0.25 38.74
CA LYS A 187 -30.63 -0.66 39.89
C LYS A 187 -29.29 -0.49 40.61
N ASP A 188 -28.97 0.74 40.99
CA ASP A 188 -28.01 0.97 42.08
C ASP A 188 -28.28 2.32 42.75
N HIS A 189 -29.34 2.37 43.54
CA HIS A 189 -29.49 3.32 44.65
C HIS A 189 -30.19 2.57 45.77
N LYS A 190 -29.41 2.03 46.72
CA LYS A 190 -29.95 1.68 48.03
C LYS A 190 -30.12 2.99 48.79
N VAL A 191 -31.36 3.43 48.93
CA VAL A 191 -31.72 4.38 49.99
C VAL A 191 -31.91 3.58 51.26
N ASP A 192 -31.02 3.79 52.22
CA ASP A 192 -31.13 3.27 53.58
C ASP A 192 -32.01 4.27 54.34
N ASP A 193 -33.29 3.92 54.53
CA ASP A 193 -34.23 4.71 55.32
C ASP A 193 -34.56 3.95 56.60
N PHE A 194 -33.67 4.12 57.59
CA PHE A 194 -34.04 4.04 58.99
C PHE A 194 -34.90 5.26 59.32
N LEU A 195 -36.15 5.05 59.79
CA LEU A 195 -36.68 5.53 61.08
C LEU A 195 -38.22 5.55 61.14
N THR A 196 -38.76 4.79 62.10
CA THR A 196 -39.81 5.20 63.06
C THR A 196 -41.29 5.32 62.62
N GLY A 197 -42.15 4.56 63.31
CA GLY A 197 -43.31 5.18 63.99
C GLY A 197 -44.72 4.62 63.69
N ASN A 198 -45.20 3.75 64.59
CA ASN A 198 -46.58 3.42 64.99
C ASN A 198 -47.77 4.17 64.35
N ARG A 199 -48.86 3.44 64.06
CA ARG A 199 -50.11 3.46 64.86
C ARG A 199 -51.19 2.49 64.36
N GLU A 200 -51.98 2.02 65.32
CA GLU A 200 -53.10 1.07 65.32
C GLU A 200 -54.34 1.53 64.50
N ILE A 201 -55.41 0.71 64.63
CA ILE A 201 -56.85 0.83 64.31
C ILE A 201 -57.25 0.35 62.90
N GLN A 202 -58.23 -0.56 62.72
CA GLN A 202 -59.32 -1.02 63.58
C GLN A 202 -59.78 -2.43 63.14
#